data_AF-A0A9P7G3H9-F1
#
_entry.id   AF-A0A9P7G3H9-F1
#
_cell.length_a   1.000
_cell.length_b   1.000
_cell.length_c   1.000
_cell.angle_alpha   90.00
_cell.angle_beta   90.00
_cell.angle_gamma   90.00
#
_symmetry.space_group_name_H-M   'P 1'
#
loop_
_entity.id
_entity.type
_entity.pdbx_description
1 polymer ?
#
loop_
_entity_poly.entity_id
_entity_poly.type
_entity_poly.pdbx_seq_one_letter_code
_entity_poly.pdbx_strand_id
1 'polypeptide(L)'
;MELLKVDTIKDFEDRVLHDLVMKLYGKLWEVGNVNAFMDVWVHCLECHHYSYVIGRVLHRDLSENNLMFKIGDDKQVKGILNDWDMASWVDVNDNIPLSTAQHRTGTLPFMAMELMVPNPPAHLYRHDLESFFYILVWAALHYDFENKARAPKVHPAVRRWNSSDMQSAHDNKRALLGHMKANIEAIITQIPSHGQALIPWIRAIGNLFFRAHAARVQHDLVLDLVLRDGGTPPIWDNKTCGGWITFEKFMGAVGRPIRAENGAPASA
;
A
#
# COMPACT_ATOMS: atom_id res chain seq x y z
N MET A 1 48.49 -37.08 -22.11
CA MET A 1 47.84 -36.96 -20.78
C MET A 1 48.22 -35.60 -20.26
N GLU A 2 47.34 -34.66 -19.98
CA GLU A 2 45.88 -34.73 -19.82
C GLU A 2 45.40 -33.29 -20.07
N LEU A 3 44.53 -33.11 -21.06
CA LEU A 3 43.79 -31.86 -21.20
C LEU A 3 42.94 -31.73 -19.93
N LEU A 4 43.19 -30.70 -19.13
CA LEU A 4 42.27 -30.31 -18.07
C LEU A 4 40.91 -30.04 -18.73
N LYS A 5 40.00 -31.01 -18.59
CA LYS A 5 38.59 -30.83 -18.89
C LYS A 5 38.09 -29.70 -18.01
N VAL A 6 37.74 -28.58 -18.64
CA VAL A 6 36.95 -27.51 -18.01
C VAL A 6 35.51 -28.01 -17.95
N ASP A 7 35.26 -29.04 -17.14
CA ASP A 7 33.93 -29.57 -16.82
C ASP A 7 33.57 -29.15 -15.38
N THR A 8 33.53 -27.84 -15.08
CA THR A 8 32.93 -27.34 -13.82
C THR A 8 32.67 -25.83 -13.87
N ILE A 9 31.83 -25.36 -14.80
CA ILE A 9 30.97 -24.19 -14.53
C ILE A 9 29.59 -24.50 -15.13
N LYS A 10 28.86 -25.42 -14.50
CA LYS A 10 27.41 -25.55 -14.70
C LYS A 10 26.76 -24.76 -13.57
N ASP A 11 26.23 -23.60 -13.91
CA ASP A 11 25.09 -22.91 -13.28
C ASP A 11 25.09 -21.42 -13.67
N PHE A 12 25.08 -21.13 -14.97
CA PHE A 12 24.64 -19.81 -15.42
C PHE A 12 23.14 -19.90 -15.69
N GLU A 13 22.34 -19.10 -14.99
CA GLU A 13 20.97 -18.83 -15.44
C GLU A 13 21.04 -18.01 -16.74
N ASP A 14 20.45 -18.53 -17.81
CA ASP A 14 20.23 -17.75 -19.02
C ASP A 14 19.32 -16.57 -18.68
N ARG A 15 19.88 -15.36 -18.69
CA ARG A 15 19.12 -14.12 -18.47
C ARG A 15 18.73 -13.53 -19.81
N VAL A 16 17.43 -13.46 -20.06
CA VAL A 16 16.87 -12.78 -21.23
C VAL A 16 16.53 -11.35 -20.83
N LEU A 17 17.12 -10.38 -21.52
CA LEU A 17 16.72 -8.97 -21.39
C LEU A 17 15.37 -8.78 -22.07
N HIS A 18 14.41 -8.23 -21.33
CA HIS A 18 13.12 -7.80 -21.85
C HIS A 18 13.02 -6.28 -21.68
N ASP A 19 12.79 -5.56 -22.77
CA ASP A 19 12.62 -4.11 -22.77
C ASP A 19 11.14 -3.74 -22.99
N LEU A 20 10.62 -2.84 -22.15
CA LEU A 20 9.28 -2.30 -22.28
C LEU A 20 9.36 -0.78 -22.53
N VAL A 21 8.80 -0.32 -23.65
CA VAL A 21 8.74 1.11 -23.99
C VAL A 21 7.35 1.66 -23.68
N MET A 22 7.29 2.64 -22.78
CA MET A 22 6.04 3.24 -22.31
C MET A 22 6.06 4.77 -22.38
N LYS A 23 4.89 5.39 -22.30
CA LYS A 23 4.77 6.84 -22.13
C LYS A 23 5.37 7.25 -20.78
N LEU A 24 6.21 8.29 -20.79
CA LEU A 24 6.73 8.88 -19.56
C LEU A 24 5.60 9.60 -18.80
N TYR A 25 5.44 9.26 -17.52
CA TYR A 25 4.48 9.87 -16.61
C TYR A 25 5.18 10.71 -15.55
N GLY A 26 4.48 11.70 -15.00
CA GLY A 26 5.00 12.56 -13.94
C GLY A 26 4.85 11.90 -12.56
N LYS A 27 5.73 12.27 -11.63
CA LYS A 27 5.73 11.79 -10.24
C LYS A 27 4.70 12.54 -9.40
N LEU A 28 4.22 11.93 -8.30
CA LEU A 28 3.17 12.52 -7.46
C LEU A 28 3.46 13.94 -6.99
N TRP A 29 4.71 14.24 -6.63
CA TRP A 29 5.10 15.57 -6.17
C TRP A 29 5.15 16.64 -7.27
N GLU A 30 5.13 16.26 -8.55
CA GLU A 30 5.22 17.19 -9.69
C GLU A 30 3.84 17.66 -10.20
N VAL A 31 2.75 17.13 -9.63
CA VAL A 31 1.37 17.37 -10.06
C VAL A 31 0.94 18.84 -9.91
N GLY A 32 1.63 19.60 -9.05
CA GLY A 32 1.55 21.06 -9.01
C GLY A 32 0.60 21.66 -7.95
N ASN A 33 -0.34 20.89 -7.39
CA ASN A 33 -1.11 21.31 -6.21
C ASN A 33 -1.72 20.11 -5.48
N VAL A 34 -2.08 20.31 -4.21
CA VAL A 34 -2.58 19.25 -3.33
C VAL A 34 -3.93 18.67 -3.78
N ASN A 35 -4.83 19.46 -4.37
CA ASN A 35 -6.12 18.94 -4.86
C ASN A 35 -5.92 18.00 -6.06
N ALA A 36 -5.03 18.38 -6.98
CA ALA A 36 -4.67 17.52 -8.11
C ALA A 36 -3.95 16.24 -7.64
N PHE A 37 -3.10 16.33 -6.62
CA PHE A 37 -2.55 15.14 -5.95
C PHE A 37 -3.66 14.24 -5.40
N MET A 38 -4.62 14.81 -4.68
CA MET A 38 -5.74 14.06 -4.09
C MET A 38 -6.58 13.36 -5.16
N ASP A 39 -6.81 14.00 -6.31
CA ASP A 39 -7.52 13.39 -7.43
C ASP A 39 -6.68 12.26 -8.07
N VAL A 40 -5.38 12.46 -8.28
CA VAL A 40 -4.47 11.42 -8.78
C VAL A 40 -4.41 10.22 -7.85
N TRP A 41 -4.28 10.46 -6.54
CA TRP A 41 -4.23 9.41 -5.53
C TRP A 41 -5.52 8.57 -5.55
N VAL A 42 -6.69 9.20 -5.70
CA VAL A 42 -7.98 8.51 -5.83
C VAL A 42 -8.06 7.72 -7.14
N HIS A 43 -7.64 8.31 -8.27
CA HIS A 43 -7.60 7.59 -9.55
C HIS A 43 -6.73 6.32 -9.48
N CYS A 44 -5.58 6.38 -8.78
CA CYS A 44 -4.73 5.21 -8.57
C CYS A 44 -5.39 4.16 -7.67
N LEU A 45 -6.09 4.59 -6.62
CA LEU A 45 -6.86 3.69 -5.75
C LEU A 45 -8.00 2.99 -6.51
N GLU A 46 -8.74 3.72 -7.34
CA GLU A 46 -9.77 3.17 -8.22
C GLU A 46 -9.15 2.19 -9.23
N CYS A 47 -8.04 2.55 -9.88
CA CYS A 47 -7.31 1.68 -10.80
C CYS A 47 -6.86 0.36 -10.12
N HIS A 48 -6.33 0.44 -8.90
CA HIS A 48 -5.99 -0.72 -8.09
C HIS A 48 -7.22 -1.59 -7.80
N HIS A 49 -8.32 -0.97 -7.37
CA HIS A 49 -9.57 -1.69 -7.10
C HIS A 49 -10.08 -2.43 -8.35
N TYR A 50 -10.16 -1.75 -9.49
CA TYR A 50 -10.63 -2.37 -10.73
C TYR A 50 -9.72 -3.47 -11.25
N SER A 51 -8.40 -3.30 -11.11
CA SER A 51 -7.44 -4.35 -11.43
C SER A 51 -7.66 -5.59 -10.57
N TYR A 52 -8.02 -5.41 -9.30
CA TYR A 52 -8.34 -6.50 -8.39
C TYR A 52 -9.69 -7.18 -8.72
N VAL A 53 -10.77 -6.40 -8.85
CA VAL A 53 -12.12 -6.97 -9.01
C VAL A 53 -12.40 -7.52 -10.41
N ILE A 54 -11.98 -6.80 -11.47
CA ILE A 54 -12.22 -7.17 -12.87
C ILE A 54 -11.01 -7.93 -13.40
N GLY A 55 -9.82 -7.35 -13.21
CA GLY A 55 -8.59 -7.92 -13.74
C GLY A 55 -8.13 -9.18 -13.01
N ARG A 56 -8.64 -9.44 -11.79
CA ARG A 56 -8.17 -10.52 -10.91
C ARG A 56 -6.66 -10.43 -10.67
N VAL A 57 -6.13 -9.21 -10.51
CA VAL A 57 -4.72 -8.93 -10.27
C VAL A 57 -4.54 -8.08 -9.01
N LEU A 58 -3.66 -8.52 -8.11
CA LEU A 58 -3.21 -7.75 -6.96
C LEU A 58 -1.81 -7.18 -7.21
N HIS A 59 -1.56 -5.91 -6.89
CA HIS A 59 -0.31 -5.22 -7.22
C HIS A 59 0.87 -5.60 -6.30
N ARG A 60 0.67 -5.64 -4.98
CA ARG A 60 1.60 -6.16 -3.97
C ARG A 60 2.89 -5.39 -3.67
N ASP A 61 3.19 -4.30 -4.37
CA ASP A 61 4.41 -3.51 -4.14
C ASP A 61 4.17 -2.02 -4.41
N LEU A 62 3.15 -1.46 -3.76
CA LEU A 62 2.82 -0.04 -3.90
C LEU A 62 3.84 0.85 -3.15
N SER A 63 4.32 1.87 -3.86
CA SER A 63 5.20 2.92 -3.33
C SER A 63 4.89 4.29 -3.96
N GLU A 64 5.52 5.34 -3.44
CA GLU A 64 5.42 6.68 -4.05
C GLU A 64 5.85 6.75 -5.53
N ASN A 65 6.66 5.79 -5.99
CA ASN A 65 7.15 5.76 -7.36
C ASN A 65 6.20 5.09 -8.36
N ASN A 66 5.23 4.31 -7.86
CA ASN A 66 4.29 3.53 -8.68
C ASN A 66 3.02 4.34 -8.99
N LEU A 67 2.64 5.24 -8.09
CA LEU A 67 1.58 6.20 -8.34
C LEU A 67 2.16 7.35 -9.17
N MET A 68 1.58 7.58 -10.33
CA MET A 68 2.04 8.58 -11.29
C MET A 68 0.86 9.39 -11.81
N PHE A 69 1.13 10.46 -12.55
CA PHE A 69 0.09 11.21 -13.22
C PHE A 69 0.41 11.49 -14.69
N LYS A 70 -0.65 11.75 -15.45
CA LYS A 70 -0.57 12.36 -16.77
C LYS A 70 -1.60 13.48 -16.89
N ILE A 71 -1.32 14.43 -17.76
CA ILE A 71 -2.32 15.40 -18.21
C ILE A 71 -2.93 14.82 -19.50
N GLY A 72 -4.25 14.62 -19.49
CA GLY A 72 -4.99 14.16 -20.65
C GLY A 72 -5.16 15.27 -21.70
N ASP A 73 -5.63 14.89 -22.88
CA ASP A 73 -5.93 15.86 -23.96
C ASP A 73 -7.07 16.81 -23.57
N ASP A 74 -7.94 16.36 -22.67
CA ASP A 74 -8.98 17.13 -21.97
C ASP A 74 -8.44 18.12 -20.93
N LYS A 75 -7.10 18.24 -20.81
CA LYS A 75 -6.37 19.02 -19.80
C LYS A 75 -6.66 18.58 -18.36
N GLN A 76 -7.30 17.41 -18.17
CA GLN A 76 -7.56 16.87 -16.84
C GLN A 76 -6.36 16.06 -16.35
N VAL A 77 -6.09 16.15 -15.06
CA VAL A 77 -5.09 15.30 -14.41
C VAL A 77 -5.68 13.90 -14.22
N LYS A 78 -4.93 12.87 -14.63
CA LYS A 78 -5.32 11.46 -14.51
C LYS A 78 -4.23 10.72 -13.75
N GLY A 79 -4.64 9.93 -12.75
CA GLY A 79 -3.71 9.05 -12.05
C GLY A 79 -3.42 7.80 -12.87
N ILE A 80 -2.19 7.33 -12.76
CA ILE A 80 -1.69 6.13 -13.43
C ILE A 80 -1.01 5.27 -12.36
N LEU A 81 -1.38 4.00 -12.31
CA LEU A 81 -0.72 3.02 -11.47
C LEU A 81 0.23 2.17 -12.32
N ASN A 82 1.52 2.28 -12.06
CA ASN A 82 2.59 1.62 -12.82
C ASN A 82 3.25 0.50 -12.01
N ASP A 83 4.10 -0.30 -12.67
CA ASP A 83 5.02 -1.27 -12.06
C ASP A 83 4.30 -2.48 -11.44
N TRP A 84 3.79 -3.34 -12.33
CA TRP A 84 3.05 -4.55 -11.97
C TRP A 84 3.95 -5.80 -11.89
N ASP A 85 5.27 -5.63 -11.81
CA ASP A 85 6.23 -6.74 -11.88
C ASP A 85 6.12 -7.69 -10.69
N MET A 86 5.70 -7.17 -9.53
CA MET A 86 5.45 -7.95 -8.30
C MET A 86 4.00 -8.42 -8.17
N ALA A 87 3.16 -8.15 -9.17
CA ALA A 87 1.74 -8.44 -9.12
C ALA A 87 1.46 -9.95 -9.10
N SER A 88 0.26 -10.32 -8.68
CA SER A 88 -0.18 -11.72 -8.65
C SER A 88 -1.61 -11.86 -9.08
N TRP A 89 -1.88 -12.92 -9.84
CA TRP A 89 -3.22 -13.32 -10.19
C TRP A 89 -3.97 -13.85 -8.96
N VAL A 90 -5.23 -13.43 -8.84
CA VAL A 90 -6.18 -13.91 -7.86
C VAL A 90 -6.88 -15.13 -8.46
N ASP A 91 -6.80 -16.27 -7.79
CA ASP A 91 -7.40 -17.52 -8.27
C ASP A 91 -8.94 -17.48 -8.22
N VAL A 92 -9.61 -18.49 -8.76
CA VAL A 92 -11.09 -18.55 -8.82
C VAL A 92 -11.78 -18.58 -7.45
N ASN A 93 -11.04 -18.86 -6.38
CA ASN A 93 -11.53 -18.93 -5.00
C ASN A 93 -11.14 -17.69 -4.19
N ASP A 94 -10.72 -16.61 -4.88
CA ASP A 94 -10.23 -15.37 -4.26
C ASP A 94 -9.01 -15.60 -3.35
N ASN A 95 -8.19 -16.61 -3.65
CA ASN A 95 -6.91 -16.81 -2.98
C ASN A 95 -5.79 -16.17 -3.79
N ILE A 96 -4.78 -15.70 -3.07
CA ILE A 96 -3.58 -15.11 -3.64
C ILE A 96 -2.42 -16.04 -3.30
N PRO A 97 -1.74 -16.62 -4.29
CA PRO A 97 -0.61 -17.49 -4.06
C PRO A 97 0.45 -16.81 -3.19
N LEU A 98 1.05 -17.58 -2.27
CA LEU A 98 2.23 -17.12 -1.56
C LEU A 98 3.32 -16.78 -2.58
N SER A 99 4.00 -15.65 -2.40
CA SER A 99 5.15 -15.33 -3.25
C SER A 99 6.22 -16.39 -3.05
N THR A 100 6.71 -16.95 -4.16
CA THR A 100 7.91 -17.79 -4.18
C THR A 100 9.19 -16.99 -4.00
N ALA A 101 9.14 -15.66 -4.18
CA ALA A 101 10.25 -14.79 -3.83
C ALA A 101 10.41 -14.80 -2.30
N GLN A 102 11.38 -15.60 -1.83
CA GLN A 102 11.85 -15.63 -0.44
C GLN A 102 12.49 -14.29 -0.02
N HIS A 103 12.76 -13.42 -0.99
CA HIS A 103 13.23 -12.08 -0.74
C HIS A 103 12.05 -11.22 -0.33
N ARG A 104 12.15 -10.59 0.84
CA ARG A 104 11.22 -9.57 1.34
C ARG A 104 11.36 -8.28 0.53
N THR A 105 11.18 -8.39 -0.79
CA THR A 105 11.22 -7.29 -1.76
C THR A 105 9.96 -6.49 -1.57
N GLY A 106 10.13 -5.30 -1.02
CA GLY A 106 9.10 -4.29 -1.00
C GLY A 106 9.64 -3.03 -0.37
N THR A 107 9.03 -1.91 -0.71
CA THR A 107 9.50 -0.62 -0.22
C THR A 107 9.09 -0.45 1.26
N LEU A 108 10.01 -0.74 2.19
CA LEU A 108 9.77 -0.78 3.66
C LEU A 108 8.86 0.36 4.21
N PRO A 109 9.04 1.63 3.80
CA PRO A 109 8.14 2.71 4.20
C PRO A 109 6.64 2.45 3.92
N PHE A 110 6.33 1.73 2.84
CA PHE A 110 4.96 1.53 2.34
C PHE A 110 4.46 0.09 2.53
N MET A 111 5.32 -0.86 2.86
CA MET A 111 4.92 -2.24 3.13
C MET A 111 3.94 -2.32 4.32
N ALA A 112 2.90 -3.15 4.21
CA ALA A 112 1.95 -3.38 5.30
C ALA A 112 2.62 -4.07 6.50
N MET A 113 2.21 -3.73 7.72
CA MET A 113 2.79 -4.24 8.96
C MET A 113 2.77 -5.78 9.02
N GLU A 114 1.66 -6.41 8.65
CA GLU A 114 1.53 -7.88 8.69
C GLU A 114 2.46 -8.62 7.74
N LEU A 115 3.03 -7.93 6.74
CA LEU A 115 4.00 -8.50 5.80
C LEU A 115 5.45 -8.37 6.27
N MET A 116 5.70 -7.66 7.37
CA MET A 116 7.04 -7.40 7.92
C MET A 116 7.51 -8.45 8.94
N VAL A 117 6.85 -9.62 9.00
CA VAL A 117 7.20 -10.71 9.91
C VAL A 117 7.98 -11.83 9.20
N PRO A 118 8.70 -12.73 9.92
CA PRO A 118 9.52 -13.75 9.28
C PRO A 118 8.78 -14.68 8.33
N ASN A 119 7.55 -15.06 8.66
CA ASN A 119 6.68 -15.90 7.86
C ASN A 119 5.40 -15.11 7.56
N PRO A 120 5.44 -14.18 6.58
CA PRO A 120 4.30 -13.32 6.32
C PRO A 120 3.13 -14.15 5.76
N PRO A 121 1.89 -13.73 6.04
CA PRO A 121 0.71 -14.34 5.42
C PRO A 121 0.69 -14.05 3.92
N ALA A 122 -0.26 -14.65 3.20
CA ALA A 122 -0.56 -14.25 1.83
C ALA A 122 -0.79 -12.73 1.77
N HIS A 123 -0.25 -12.09 0.72
CA HIS A 123 -0.51 -10.69 0.47
C HIS A 123 -2.00 -10.54 0.12
N LEU A 124 -2.76 -9.71 0.84
CA LEU A 124 -4.20 -9.49 0.63
C LEU A 124 -4.45 -8.08 0.12
N TYR A 125 -5.60 -7.86 -0.51
CA TYR A 125 -6.04 -6.53 -0.98
C TYR A 125 -5.92 -5.43 0.08
N ARG A 126 -6.26 -5.73 1.34
CA ARG A 126 -6.13 -4.78 2.45
C ARG A 126 -4.71 -4.34 2.78
N HIS A 127 -3.69 -5.12 2.41
CA HIS A 127 -2.29 -4.75 2.62
C HIS A 127 -1.88 -3.67 1.62
N ASP A 128 -2.29 -3.78 0.35
CA ASP A 128 -2.11 -2.70 -0.64
C ASP A 128 -2.86 -1.42 -0.21
N LEU A 129 -4.05 -1.54 0.40
CA LEU A 129 -4.76 -0.39 0.99
C LEU A 129 -3.97 0.26 2.14
N GLU A 130 -3.23 -0.52 2.93
CA GLU A 130 -2.33 0.00 3.97
C GLU A 130 -1.15 0.76 3.35
N SER A 131 -0.61 0.28 2.23
CA SER A 131 0.40 1.00 1.46
C SER A 131 -0.11 2.35 0.94
N PHE A 132 -1.35 2.41 0.43
CA PHE A 132 -2.00 3.66 0.04
C PHE A 132 -2.07 4.68 1.21
N PHE A 133 -2.40 4.22 2.42
CA PHE A 133 -2.37 5.05 3.63
C PHE A 133 -0.97 5.59 3.93
N TYR A 134 0.06 4.73 3.87
CA TYR A 134 1.44 5.16 4.13
C TYR A 134 1.95 6.15 3.08
N ILE A 135 1.60 5.97 1.80
CA ILE A 135 1.93 6.92 0.73
C ILE A 135 1.25 8.28 0.98
N LEU A 136 0.02 8.30 1.48
CA LEU A 136 -0.68 9.55 1.83
C LEU A 136 0.04 10.31 2.96
N VAL A 137 0.44 9.61 4.04
CA VAL A 137 1.21 10.22 5.14
C VAL A 137 2.57 10.70 4.64
N TRP A 138 3.22 9.91 3.78
CA TRP A 138 4.50 10.24 3.19
C TRP A 138 4.43 11.50 2.33
N ALA A 139 3.41 11.62 1.47
CA ALA A 139 3.17 12.80 0.65
C ALA A 139 3.00 14.06 1.51
N ALA A 140 2.19 13.98 2.57
CA ALA A 140 1.94 15.11 3.45
C ALA A 140 3.19 15.63 4.18
N LEU A 141 4.18 14.77 4.43
CA LEU A 141 5.42 15.15 5.11
C LEU A 141 6.55 15.60 4.15
N HIS A 142 6.50 15.17 2.89
CA HIS A 142 7.66 15.30 2.00
C HIS A 142 7.39 16.08 0.70
N TYR A 143 6.15 16.29 0.28
CA TYR A 143 5.87 16.87 -1.04
C TYR A 143 5.56 18.35 -0.96
N ASP A 144 6.40 19.15 -1.60
CA ASP A 144 6.13 20.54 -1.89
C ASP A 144 5.46 20.64 -3.27
N PHE A 145 4.13 20.60 -3.27
CA PHE A 145 3.34 20.60 -4.49
C PHE A 145 3.48 21.89 -5.29
N GLU A 146 3.66 23.04 -4.62
CA GLU A 146 3.79 24.35 -5.28
C GLU A 146 5.11 24.44 -6.05
N ASN A 147 6.19 23.98 -5.43
CA ASN A 147 7.51 23.95 -6.06
C ASN A 147 7.78 22.67 -6.87
N LYS A 148 6.78 21.78 -6.99
CA LYS A 148 6.88 20.49 -7.69
C LYS A 148 8.06 19.63 -7.21
N ALA A 149 8.31 19.64 -5.91
CA ALA A 149 9.51 19.07 -5.33
C ALA A 149 9.20 18.07 -4.21
N ARG A 150 10.14 17.16 -3.97
CA ARG A 150 10.10 16.17 -2.89
C ARG A 150 11.30 16.36 -1.99
N ALA A 151 11.07 16.52 -0.68
CA ALA A 151 12.12 16.73 0.30
C ALA A 151 13.16 15.59 0.21
N PRO A 152 14.47 15.87 0.10
CA PRO A 152 15.46 14.84 -0.20
C PRO A 152 15.70 13.86 0.96
N LYS A 153 15.46 14.31 2.20
CA LYS A 153 15.64 13.50 3.40
C LYS A 153 14.29 13.03 3.95
N VAL A 154 14.27 11.82 4.50
CA VAL A 154 13.10 11.28 5.19
C VAL A 154 12.84 12.09 6.46
N HIS A 155 11.61 12.54 6.63
CA HIS A 155 11.16 13.33 7.76
C HIS A 155 11.33 12.54 9.08
N PRO A 156 11.86 13.15 10.17
CA PRO A 156 12.11 12.46 11.43
C PRO A 156 10.91 11.69 12.00
N ALA A 157 9.69 12.21 11.80
CA ALA A 157 8.43 11.60 12.24
C ALA A 157 8.20 10.17 11.71
N VAL A 158 8.67 9.87 10.50
CA VAL A 158 8.46 8.56 9.84
C VAL A 158 9.78 7.87 9.45
N ARG A 159 10.91 8.41 9.91
CA ARG A 159 12.25 7.86 9.63
C ARG A 159 12.39 6.37 10.01
N ARG A 160 11.70 5.92 11.06
CA ARG A 160 11.72 4.51 11.49
C ARG A 160 10.99 3.57 10.52
N TRP A 161 10.11 4.08 9.66
CA TRP A 161 9.49 3.25 8.62
C TRP A 161 10.50 2.86 7.53
N ASN A 162 11.58 3.62 7.39
CA ASN A 162 12.71 3.35 6.49
C ASN A 162 13.95 2.86 7.23
N SER A 163 13.76 2.12 8.33
CA SER A 163 14.85 1.52 9.09
C SER A 163 15.56 0.43 8.28
N SER A 164 16.87 0.27 8.50
CA SER A 164 17.61 -0.89 7.96
C SER A 164 17.17 -2.22 8.57
N ASP A 165 16.61 -2.15 9.78
CA ASP A 165 15.97 -3.27 10.45
C ASP A 165 14.46 -3.24 10.25
N MET A 166 13.92 -4.30 9.64
CA MET A 166 12.50 -4.47 9.38
C MET A 166 11.67 -4.56 10.66
N GLN A 167 12.20 -5.14 11.74
CA GLN A 167 11.49 -5.26 13.01
C GLN A 167 11.21 -3.87 13.61
N SER A 168 12.18 -2.96 13.53
CA SER A 168 12.01 -1.57 13.96
C SER A 168 10.93 -0.82 13.17
N ALA A 169 10.84 -1.06 11.84
CA ALA A 169 9.78 -0.48 11.01
C ALA A 169 8.41 -1.05 11.39
N HIS A 170 8.35 -2.38 11.54
CA HIS A 170 7.17 -3.11 12.01
C HIS A 170 6.66 -2.53 13.34
N ASP A 171 7.51 -2.43 14.36
CA ASP A 171 7.09 -2.00 15.70
C ASP A 171 6.66 -0.53 15.74
N ASN A 172 7.26 0.32 14.90
CA ASN A 172 6.81 1.70 14.78
C ASN A 172 5.43 1.80 14.13
N LYS A 173 5.14 0.99 13.10
CA LYS A 173 3.81 0.90 12.48
C LYS A 173 2.78 0.28 13.41
N ARG A 174 3.14 -0.78 14.15
CA ARG A 174 2.29 -1.36 15.22
C ARG A 174 1.94 -0.32 16.28
N ALA A 175 2.91 0.46 16.73
CA ALA A 175 2.66 1.52 17.71
C ALA A 175 1.71 2.58 17.14
N LEU A 176 1.89 2.99 15.89
CA LEU A 176 0.97 3.91 15.20
C LEU A 176 -0.46 3.37 15.20
N LEU A 177 -0.66 2.12 14.74
CA LEU A 177 -1.99 1.52 14.63
C LEU A 177 -2.62 1.14 15.97
N GLY A 178 -1.82 0.85 17.01
CA GLY A 178 -2.30 0.52 18.35
C GLY A 178 -2.63 1.74 19.23
N HIS A 179 -1.95 2.88 19.02
CA HIS A 179 -2.17 4.12 19.76
C HIS A 179 -2.45 5.28 18.81
N MET A 180 -3.33 5.05 17.84
CA MET A 180 -3.60 5.94 16.71
C MET A 180 -3.81 7.39 17.13
N LYS A 181 -4.70 7.66 18.09
CA LYS A 181 -5.02 9.04 18.51
C LYS A 181 -3.79 9.83 18.96
N ALA A 182 -2.86 9.21 19.67
CA ALA A 182 -1.65 9.90 20.13
C ALA A 182 -0.59 9.98 19.02
N ASN A 183 -0.33 8.85 18.35
CA ASN A 183 0.79 8.74 17.42
C ASN A 183 0.52 9.40 16.07
N ILE A 184 -0.73 9.38 15.57
CA ILE A 184 -1.05 10.12 14.33
C ILE A 184 -1.02 11.61 14.57
N GLU A 185 -1.52 12.09 15.71
CA GLU A 185 -1.57 13.53 15.98
C GLU A 185 -0.14 14.06 16.18
N ALA A 186 0.76 13.26 16.75
CA ALA A 186 2.18 13.57 16.80
C ALA A 186 2.83 13.67 15.41
N ILE A 187 2.35 12.93 14.41
CA ILE A 187 2.79 13.08 13.01
C ILE A 187 2.15 14.32 12.39
N ILE A 188 0.84 14.52 12.58
CA ILE A 188 0.06 15.63 12.02
C ILE A 188 0.61 16.99 12.45
N THR A 189 1.04 17.15 13.71
CA THR A 189 1.64 18.40 14.20
C THR A 189 2.96 18.76 13.51
N GLN A 190 3.57 17.82 12.81
CA GLN A 190 4.81 18.02 12.05
C GLN A 190 4.57 18.18 10.55
N ILE A 191 3.32 18.09 10.07
CA ILE A 191 2.99 18.27 8.64
C ILE A 191 3.21 19.74 8.24
N PRO A 192 4.05 20.02 7.23
CA PRO A 192 4.24 21.37 6.71
C PRO A 192 2.97 21.95 6.07
N SER A 193 2.94 23.26 5.84
CA SER A 193 1.78 23.98 5.28
C SER A 193 1.23 23.36 3.99
N HIS A 194 2.11 22.95 3.07
CA HIS A 194 1.73 22.34 1.79
C HIS A 194 1.01 20.98 1.94
N GLY A 195 1.18 20.29 3.07
CA GLY A 195 0.57 18.98 3.33
C GLY A 195 -0.71 19.05 4.18
N GLN A 196 -1.08 20.21 4.73
CA GLN A 196 -2.16 20.32 5.72
C GLN A 196 -3.53 19.90 5.16
N ALA A 197 -3.79 20.10 3.87
CA ALA A 197 -5.03 19.68 3.24
C ALA A 197 -5.24 18.15 3.26
N LEU A 198 -4.19 17.36 3.48
CA LEU A 198 -4.26 15.89 3.57
C LEU A 198 -4.61 15.39 4.98
N ILE A 199 -4.54 16.26 6.01
CA ILE A 199 -4.78 15.89 7.42
C ILE A 199 -6.15 15.21 7.61
N PRO A 200 -7.27 15.70 7.05
CA PRO A 200 -8.57 15.05 7.22
C PRO A 200 -8.58 13.60 6.71
N TRP A 201 -7.95 13.34 5.55
CA TRP A 201 -7.85 12.00 4.98
C TRP A 201 -6.96 11.08 5.81
N ILE A 202 -5.78 11.57 6.24
CA ILE A 202 -4.86 10.83 7.11
C ILE A 202 -5.57 10.40 8.40
N ARG A 203 -6.31 11.31 9.04
CA ARG A 203 -7.04 11.02 10.27
C ARG A 203 -8.17 10.02 10.03
N ALA A 204 -8.96 10.19 8.97
CA ALA A 204 -10.08 9.32 8.66
C ALA A 204 -9.64 7.89 8.32
N ILE A 205 -8.67 7.74 7.42
CA ILE A 205 -8.14 6.44 7.01
C ILE A 205 -7.42 5.77 8.17
N GLY A 206 -6.57 6.48 8.91
CA GLY A 206 -5.85 5.82 9.99
C GLY A 206 -6.77 5.43 11.16
N ASN A 207 -7.90 6.14 11.38
CA ASN A 207 -8.94 5.68 12.31
C ASN A 207 -9.58 4.36 11.84
N LEU A 208 -9.68 4.13 10.53
CA LEU A 208 -10.14 2.86 9.97
C LEU A 208 -9.16 1.73 10.34
N PHE A 209 -7.86 1.94 10.11
CA PHE A 209 -6.82 0.96 10.47
C PHE A 209 -6.71 0.74 11.98
N PHE A 210 -6.88 1.77 12.80
CA PHE A 210 -6.95 1.63 14.26
C PHE A 210 -8.07 0.69 14.69
N ARG A 211 -9.28 0.89 14.15
CA ARG A 211 -10.44 0.04 14.47
C ARG A 211 -10.24 -1.39 13.98
N ALA A 212 -9.69 -1.57 12.78
CA ALA A 212 -9.35 -2.89 12.25
C ALA A 212 -8.33 -3.61 13.13
N HIS A 213 -7.27 -2.91 13.54
CA HIS A 213 -6.24 -3.47 14.42
C HIS A 213 -6.80 -3.83 15.81
N ALA A 214 -7.61 -2.97 16.41
CA ALA A 214 -8.27 -3.25 17.68
C ALA A 214 -9.22 -4.46 17.58
N ALA A 215 -10.01 -4.54 16.49
CA ALA A 215 -10.91 -5.68 16.24
C ALA A 215 -10.14 -6.99 16.06
N ARG A 216 -8.99 -6.95 15.36
CA ARG A 216 -8.09 -8.11 15.23
C ARG A 216 -7.57 -8.57 16.59
N VAL A 217 -7.02 -7.65 17.39
CA VAL A 217 -6.47 -7.99 18.73
C VAL A 217 -7.56 -8.62 19.60
N GLN A 218 -8.77 -8.08 19.57
CA GLN A 218 -9.90 -8.64 20.31
C GLN A 218 -10.29 -10.03 19.80
N HIS A 219 -10.33 -10.23 18.48
CA HIS A 219 -10.60 -11.52 17.86
C HIS A 219 -9.58 -12.56 18.28
N ASP A 220 -8.28 -12.24 18.18
CA ASP A 220 -7.20 -13.18 18.46
C ASP A 220 -7.19 -13.59 19.95
N LEU A 221 -7.51 -12.67 20.86
CA LEU A 221 -7.71 -12.98 22.28
C LEU A 221 -8.87 -13.97 22.50
N VAL A 222 -10.00 -13.78 21.82
CA VAL A 222 -11.16 -14.68 21.93
C VAL A 222 -10.85 -16.05 21.31
N LEU A 223 -10.18 -16.07 20.16
CA LEU A 223 -9.73 -17.30 19.50
C LEU A 223 -8.84 -18.14 20.42
N ASP A 224 -7.84 -17.51 21.05
CA ASP A 224 -6.94 -18.17 21.98
C ASP A 224 -7.67 -18.79 23.18
N LEU A 225 -8.66 -18.09 23.73
CA LEU A 225 -9.47 -18.60 24.84
C LEU A 225 -10.34 -19.79 24.40
N VAL A 226 -11.04 -19.65 23.28
CA VAL A 226 -11.93 -20.71 22.74
C VAL A 226 -11.15 -21.97 22.39
N LEU A 227 -9.96 -21.84 21.80
CA LEU A 227 -9.11 -22.98 21.47
C LEU A 227 -8.59 -23.71 22.72
N ARG A 228 -8.28 -22.98 23.80
CA ARG A 228 -7.88 -23.59 25.09
C ARG A 228 -9.01 -24.41 25.71
N ASP A 229 -10.25 -23.97 25.53
CA ASP A 229 -11.44 -24.62 26.09
C ASP A 229 -12.03 -25.72 25.17
N GLY A 230 -11.37 -26.02 24.03
CA GLY A 230 -11.84 -27.01 23.06
C GLY A 230 -13.09 -26.59 22.29
N GLY A 231 -13.39 -25.29 22.24
CA GLY A 231 -14.54 -24.74 21.55
C GLY A 231 -14.33 -24.57 20.04
N THR A 232 -15.40 -24.16 19.35
CA THR A 232 -15.35 -23.86 17.91
C THR A 232 -14.83 -22.45 17.68
N PRO A 233 -13.77 -22.25 16.86
CA PRO A 233 -13.23 -20.93 16.57
C PRO A 233 -14.29 -19.91 16.11
N PRO A 234 -14.22 -18.65 16.57
CA PRO A 234 -15.10 -17.60 16.07
C PRO A 234 -14.89 -17.38 14.56
N ILE A 235 -15.97 -17.05 13.86
CA ILE A 235 -15.89 -16.69 12.44
C ILE A 235 -15.18 -15.34 12.31
N TRP A 236 -14.22 -15.27 11.39
CA TRP A 236 -13.49 -14.04 11.11
C TRP A 236 -13.17 -13.87 9.64
N ASP A 237 -13.48 -12.69 9.09
CA ASP A 237 -13.07 -12.32 7.74
C ASP A 237 -11.63 -11.78 7.75
N ASN A 238 -10.69 -12.65 7.40
CA ASN A 238 -9.28 -12.27 7.29
C ASN A 238 -8.99 -11.32 6.10
N LYS A 239 -9.80 -11.37 5.03
CA LYS A 239 -9.58 -10.61 3.79
C LYS A 239 -9.80 -9.12 4.01
N THR A 240 -10.81 -8.78 4.82
CA THR A 240 -11.18 -7.38 5.12
C THR A 240 -10.89 -6.98 6.57
N CYS A 241 -10.26 -7.84 7.36
CA CYS A 241 -10.00 -7.65 8.79
C CYS A 241 -11.31 -7.38 9.56
N GLY A 242 -12.24 -8.35 9.50
CA GLY A 242 -13.54 -8.27 10.16
C GLY A 242 -14.48 -7.23 9.53
N GLY A 243 -14.35 -6.99 8.22
CA GLY A 243 -15.14 -6.01 7.48
C GLY A 243 -14.64 -4.57 7.62
N TRP A 244 -13.56 -4.29 8.36
CA TRP A 244 -13.11 -2.92 8.62
C TRP A 244 -12.36 -2.29 7.45
N ILE A 245 -11.58 -3.06 6.70
CA ILE A 245 -10.74 -2.58 5.61
C ILE A 245 -11.33 -3.08 4.28
N THR A 246 -12.15 -2.23 3.66
CA THR A 246 -12.70 -2.45 2.31
C THR A 246 -12.51 -1.20 1.47
N PHE A 247 -12.58 -1.34 0.14
CA PHE A 247 -12.49 -0.21 -0.78
C PHE A 247 -13.56 0.85 -0.50
N GLU A 248 -14.80 0.43 -0.23
CA GLU A 248 -15.94 1.32 0.03
C GLU A 248 -15.73 2.13 1.31
N LYS A 249 -15.23 1.49 2.38
CA LYS A 249 -14.90 2.19 3.62
C LYS A 249 -13.73 3.15 3.42
N PHE A 250 -12.77 2.79 2.58
CA PHE A 250 -11.65 3.67 2.22
C PHE A 250 -12.14 4.91 1.46
N MET A 251 -12.96 4.73 0.43
CA MET A 251 -13.57 5.81 -0.36
C MET A 251 -14.49 6.70 0.49
N GLY A 252 -15.28 6.08 1.37
CA GLY A 252 -16.09 6.78 2.36
C GLY A 252 -15.25 7.61 3.34
N ALA A 253 -14.09 7.11 3.79
CA ALA A 253 -13.19 7.84 4.69
C ALA A 253 -12.60 9.11 4.05
N VAL A 254 -12.38 9.10 2.73
CA VAL A 254 -11.88 10.26 1.97
C VAL A 254 -12.99 11.12 1.38
N GLY A 255 -14.26 10.75 1.59
CA GLY A 255 -15.43 11.48 1.11
C GLY A 255 -15.55 11.53 -0.41
N ARG A 256 -15.04 10.50 -1.11
CA ARG A 256 -15.08 10.42 -2.58
C ARG A 256 -16.15 9.43 -3.03
N PRO A 257 -16.97 9.77 -4.04
CA PRO A 257 -17.92 8.82 -4.60
C PRO A 257 -17.17 7.70 -5.33
N ILE A 258 -17.72 6.49 -5.27
CA ILE A 258 -17.27 5.39 -6.10
C ILE A 258 -17.79 5.65 -7.51
N ARG A 259 -16.88 5.89 -8.45
CA ARG A 259 -17.23 5.94 -9.87
C ARG A 259 -17.51 4.53 -10.33
N ALA A 260 -18.43 4.34 -11.27
CA ALA A 260 -18.59 3.12 -12.05
C ALA A 260 -17.48 3.02 -13.10
N GLU A 261 -17.30 1.84 -13.69
CA GLU A 261 -16.29 1.53 -14.72
C GLU A 261 -16.29 2.54 -15.90
N ASN A 262 -17.43 3.19 -16.15
CA ASN A 262 -17.63 4.14 -17.24
C ASN A 262 -17.34 5.61 -16.86
N GLY A 263 -16.90 5.88 -15.62
CA GLY A 263 -16.64 7.23 -15.10
C GLY A 263 -17.88 7.98 -14.58
N ALA A 264 -19.06 7.37 -14.58
CA ALA A 264 -20.28 7.92 -13.97
C ALA A 264 -20.35 7.54 -12.47
N PRO A 265 -20.92 8.36 -11.56
CA PRO A 265 -21.13 7.94 -10.17
C PRO A 265 -22.02 6.69 -10.12
N ALA A 266 -21.63 5.69 -9.32
CA ALA A 266 -22.48 4.52 -9.07
C ALA A 266 -23.77 4.99 -8.38
N SER A 267 -24.94 4.58 -8.90
CA SER A 267 -26.24 4.92 -8.30
C SER A 267 -26.32 4.34 -6.89
N ALA A 268 -26.74 5.18 -5.95
CA ALA A 268 -26.88 4.89 -4.52
C ALA A 268 -27.82 3.71 -4.22
#